data_AF-A0A957TQ77-F1
#
_entry.id   AF-A0A957TQ77-F1
#
_cell.length_a   1.000
_cell.length_b   1.000
_cell.length_c   1.000
_cell.angle_alpha   90.00
_cell.angle_beta   90.00
_cell.angle_gamma   90.00
#
_symmetry.space_group_name_H-M   'P 1'
#
loop_
_entity.id
_entity.type
_entity.pdbx_description
1 polymer ?
#
loop_
_entity_poly.entity_id
_entity_poly.type
_entity_poly.pdbx_seq_one_letter_code
_entity_poly.pdbx_strand_id
1 'polypeptide(L)'
;MTTQLRLTKALLSIGVTAILLTALGILIFAPQRLRAQESIECAADITVQPGDTLSAIAGRTLGNLAAYQLIVTATNAKAATDVSYATIANANQLVVGWKLCIPAAAGIVVNVTPTVPPIPTATPTPFTPPTPPPFAFTEDELNPLMIEVMRQQSYPGSEIVIEETLAPGSNYYRYLASYQSEGNKIYVLLTVPFGEKPATGWPVIVFNHGYIPPEVYRTTERYIAYTDAFSRNGYILIRPDYRGHGSSEGEANGGYGSPDYTVDVLNAVASIKRYADADPNRIGMWGHSMGGHITLRAMVVSDDIKAGVIWGGVIVSYPDLMTKWRRPGIEPPPATIPNRARRWREELTEQYGSPEENPIFWAAISPNSYLADLSGPIELHHGTADTSVPVEFSQILQREIESVGGDVTYYEYPGDNHNLSVNLGTALARSVAFFDEHVKAIGE
;
A
#
# COMPACT_ATOMS: atom_id res chain seq x y z
N MET A 1 24.24 59.98 -38.13
CA MET A 1 24.58 61.42 -38.02
C MET A 1 23.45 62.05 -37.20
N THR A 2 23.67 62.41 -35.93
CA THR A 2 24.11 63.76 -35.48
C THR A 2 23.15 64.87 -35.93
N THR A 3 22.64 65.75 -35.07
CA THR A 3 23.39 66.49 -34.02
C THR A 3 22.54 66.80 -32.75
N GLN A 4 23.20 67.26 -31.68
CA GLN A 4 22.68 67.79 -30.41
C GLN A 4 21.95 69.18 -30.60
N LEU A 5 21.48 69.99 -29.63
CA LEU A 5 21.92 70.25 -28.24
C LEU A 5 21.01 71.23 -27.43
N ARG A 6 21.03 71.15 -26.08
CA ARG A 6 20.55 72.14 -25.03
C ARG A 6 19.03 72.46 -24.98
N LEU A 7 18.33 72.49 -23.83
CA LEU A 7 18.48 73.14 -22.49
C LEU A 7 18.19 74.66 -22.46
N THR A 8 17.10 75.08 -21.79
CA THR A 8 17.13 75.88 -20.51
C THR A 8 15.75 76.45 -20.08
N LYS A 9 15.45 76.40 -18.75
CA LYS A 9 14.54 77.29 -17.95
C LYS A 9 13.02 77.27 -18.32
N ALA A 10 12.04 77.72 -17.53
CA ALA A 10 11.95 78.41 -16.21
C ALA A 10 10.72 77.86 -15.41
N LEU A 11 10.65 77.86 -14.06
CA LEU A 11 10.02 78.87 -13.14
C LEU A 11 8.65 79.40 -13.65
N LEU A 12 7.53 79.51 -12.90
CA LEU A 12 7.15 79.45 -11.45
C LEU A 12 5.61 79.07 -11.39
N SER A 13 4.75 78.99 -10.34
CA SER A 13 4.71 79.36 -8.89
C SER A 13 3.59 78.62 -8.10
N ILE A 14 3.55 78.81 -6.76
CA ILE A 14 2.41 79.08 -5.81
C ILE A 14 0.95 78.83 -6.33
N GLY A 15 -0.01 78.23 -5.60
CA GLY A 15 -0.08 77.72 -4.21
C GLY A 15 -1.56 77.65 -3.67
N VAL A 16 -1.75 77.50 -2.34
CA VAL A 16 -3.02 77.64 -1.55
C VAL A 16 -3.97 76.42 -1.37
N THR A 17 -3.71 75.69 -0.27
CA THR A 17 -4.65 75.31 0.83
C THR A 17 -5.95 74.48 0.62
N ALA A 18 -6.00 73.32 1.30
CA ALA A 18 -7.16 72.79 2.04
C ALA A 18 -6.68 71.85 3.19
N ILE A 19 -7.48 71.64 4.25
CA ILE A 19 -7.10 70.89 5.47
C ILE A 19 -8.18 69.88 5.86
N LEU A 20 -7.81 68.63 6.20
CA LEU A 20 -8.49 67.84 7.25
C LEU A 20 -7.58 66.71 7.81
N LEU A 21 -8.00 66.11 8.93
CA LEU A 21 -7.19 65.24 9.80
C LEU A 21 -7.28 63.75 9.43
N THR A 22 -6.25 62.96 9.81
CA THR A 22 -6.46 61.68 10.51
C THR A 22 -5.23 61.24 11.31
N ALA A 23 -5.41 60.26 12.19
CA ALA A 23 -4.55 60.05 13.37
C ALA A 23 -3.22 59.30 13.13
N LEU A 24 -2.22 59.76 13.91
CA LEU A 24 -1.09 59.04 14.49
C LEU A 24 -1.13 57.49 14.43
N GLY A 25 -0.06 56.88 13.90
CA GLY A 25 0.15 55.43 13.91
C GLY A 25 1.61 55.04 13.69
N ILE A 26 2.48 55.26 14.68
CA ILE A 26 3.91 54.90 14.58
C ILE A 26 4.07 53.40 14.91
N LEU A 27 4.34 52.57 13.89
CA LEU A 27 4.80 51.20 14.13
C LEU A 27 6.24 51.23 14.67
N ILE A 28 6.38 50.89 15.94
CA ILE A 28 7.68 50.55 16.53
C ILE A 28 8.06 49.16 16.02
N PHE A 29 9.06 49.07 15.15
CA PHE A 29 9.68 47.79 14.79
C PHE A 29 10.43 47.25 16.01
N ALA A 30 9.78 46.36 16.77
CA ALA A 30 10.48 45.48 17.69
C ALA A 30 11.36 44.52 16.88
N PRO A 31 12.65 44.33 17.23
CA PRO A 31 13.48 43.34 16.56
C PRO A 31 12.91 41.95 16.82
N GLN A 32 12.53 41.24 15.76
CA GLN A 32 12.20 39.82 15.89
C GLN A 32 13.43 39.08 16.41
N ARG A 33 13.28 38.41 17.56
CA ARG A 33 14.33 37.51 18.04
C ARG A 33 14.52 36.41 17.01
N LEU A 34 15.74 36.21 16.53
CA LEU A 34 16.10 34.95 15.87
C LEU A 34 15.71 33.83 16.83
N ARG A 35 14.85 32.91 16.38
CA ARG A 35 14.76 31.60 17.03
C ARG A 35 16.10 30.92 16.79
N ALA A 36 16.78 30.53 17.86
CA ALA A 36 17.88 29.60 17.74
C ALA A 36 17.35 28.31 17.12
N GLN A 37 18.05 27.81 16.12
CA GLN A 37 17.75 26.52 15.50
C GLN A 37 18.00 25.43 16.55
N GLU A 38 17.02 24.56 16.78
CA GLU A 38 17.15 23.51 17.79
C GLU A 38 18.29 22.56 17.40
N SER A 39 19.29 22.46 18.29
CA SER A 39 20.47 21.65 18.06
C SER A 39 20.11 20.17 18.24
N ILE A 40 20.04 19.43 17.14
CA ILE A 40 19.83 17.97 17.17
C ILE A 40 20.93 17.33 18.04
N GLU A 41 20.54 16.71 19.15
CA GLU A 41 21.42 15.90 20.00
C GLU A 41 21.36 14.43 19.59
N CYS A 42 22.51 13.76 19.62
CA CYS A 42 22.57 12.32 19.40
C CYS A 42 22.23 11.62 20.72
N ALA A 43 21.19 10.77 20.72
CA ALA A 43 20.92 9.87 21.83
C ALA A 43 21.93 8.70 21.87
N ALA A 44 22.48 8.34 20.71
CA ALA A 44 23.56 7.35 20.59
C ALA A 44 24.45 7.63 19.39
N ASP A 45 25.70 7.15 19.46
CA ASP A 45 26.65 7.12 18.35
C ASP A 45 26.75 5.68 17.83
N ILE A 46 26.68 5.48 16.51
CA ILE A 46 26.87 4.18 15.84
C ILE A 46 28.11 4.23 14.97
N THR A 47 28.93 3.17 14.99
CA THR A 47 29.99 2.95 14.00
C THR A 47 29.54 1.91 12.98
N VAL A 48 29.51 2.28 11.69
CA VAL A 48 29.13 1.39 10.57
C VAL A 48 30.00 0.13 10.52
N GLN A 49 29.36 -1.03 10.47
CA GLN A 49 29.99 -2.35 10.34
C GLN A 49 29.89 -2.91 8.91
N PRO A 50 30.70 -3.91 8.53
CA PRO A 50 30.56 -4.57 7.23
C PRO A 50 29.16 -5.17 7.03
N GLY A 51 28.48 -4.78 5.96
CA GLY A 51 27.12 -5.23 5.65
C GLY A 51 25.99 -4.35 6.23
N ASP A 52 26.30 -3.27 6.95
CA ASP A 52 25.29 -2.31 7.39
C ASP A 52 24.66 -1.54 6.21
N THR A 53 23.33 -1.35 6.28
CA THR A 53 22.60 -0.34 5.51
C THR A 53 21.94 0.65 6.47
N LEU A 54 21.69 1.88 6.04
CA LEU A 54 21.05 2.87 6.91
C LEU A 54 19.67 2.41 7.41
N SER A 55 18.89 1.69 6.58
CA SER A 55 17.60 1.11 6.98
C SER A 55 17.76 0.00 8.02
N ALA A 56 18.80 -0.84 7.93
CA ALA A 56 19.10 -1.85 8.94
C ALA A 56 19.62 -1.25 10.26
N ILE A 57 20.28 -0.09 10.21
CA ILE A 57 20.64 0.70 11.41
C ILE A 57 19.35 1.29 12.02
N ALA A 58 18.51 1.94 11.22
CA ALA A 58 17.25 2.55 11.67
C ALA A 58 16.29 1.54 12.29
N GLY A 59 16.15 0.35 11.70
CA GLY A 59 15.37 -0.75 12.29
C GLY A 59 15.84 -1.11 13.70
N ARG A 60 17.16 -1.24 13.91
CA ARG A 60 17.74 -1.64 15.21
C ARG A 60 17.94 -0.52 16.24
N THR A 61 17.97 0.76 15.82
CA THR A 61 18.20 1.90 16.74
C THR A 61 17.00 2.81 16.93
N LEU A 62 16.06 2.85 15.97
CA LEU A 62 14.85 3.67 15.99
C LEU A 62 13.55 2.83 15.95
N GLY A 63 13.66 1.50 15.87
CA GLY A 63 12.52 0.58 15.78
C GLY A 63 11.79 0.61 14.43
N ASN A 64 12.30 1.33 13.43
CA ASN A 64 11.63 1.55 12.16
C ASN A 64 12.68 1.65 11.03
N LEU A 65 12.60 0.75 10.05
CA LEU A 65 13.56 0.68 8.94
C LEU A 65 13.45 1.88 7.98
N ALA A 66 12.27 2.50 7.86
CA ALA A 66 12.05 3.69 7.04
C ALA A 66 12.56 4.98 7.72
N ALA A 67 12.74 4.99 9.05
CA ALA A 67 13.20 6.15 9.81
C ALA A 67 14.68 6.52 9.56
N TYR A 68 15.35 5.86 8.60
CA TYR A 68 16.77 6.04 8.33
C TYR A 68 17.17 7.45 7.87
N GLN A 69 16.24 8.19 7.26
CA GLN A 69 16.47 9.59 6.91
C GLN A 69 16.66 10.48 8.13
N LEU A 70 16.14 10.11 9.31
CA LEU A 70 16.45 10.81 10.57
C LEU A 70 17.93 10.66 10.95
N ILE A 71 18.52 9.49 10.68
CA ILE A 71 19.96 9.25 10.88
C ILE A 71 20.78 10.07 9.86
N VAL A 72 20.34 10.15 8.60
CA VAL A 72 20.98 11.02 7.58
C VAL A 72 20.98 12.48 8.04
N THR A 73 19.80 13.01 8.38
CA THR A 73 19.63 14.40 8.81
C THR A 73 20.45 14.71 10.07
N ALA A 74 20.37 13.87 11.11
CA ALA A 74 21.11 14.08 12.35
C ALA A 74 22.63 13.96 12.16
N THR A 75 23.09 12.98 11.37
CA THR A 75 24.52 12.78 11.11
C THR A 75 25.11 13.93 10.30
N ASN A 76 24.42 14.38 9.23
CA ASN A 76 24.86 15.52 8.44
C ASN A 76 24.81 16.84 9.23
N ALA A 77 23.80 17.03 10.09
CA ALA A 77 23.73 18.18 11.00
C ALA A 77 24.87 18.18 12.02
N LYS A 78 25.30 17.02 12.53
CA LYS A 78 26.51 16.91 13.35
C LYS A 78 27.78 17.13 12.55
N ALA A 79 27.94 16.53 11.37
CA ALA A 79 29.14 16.67 10.53
C ALA A 79 29.46 18.15 10.18
N ALA A 80 28.44 19.01 10.12
CA ALA A 80 28.59 20.47 9.95
C ALA A 80 29.19 21.20 11.18
N THR A 81 29.37 20.53 12.33
CA THR A 81 29.88 21.11 13.59
C THR A 81 30.96 20.26 14.28
N ASP A 82 30.98 18.94 14.04
CA ASP A 82 31.96 17.97 14.54
C ASP A 82 32.36 17.04 13.38
N VAL A 83 33.59 17.21 12.90
CA VAL A 83 34.16 16.48 11.76
C VAL A 83 34.47 15.00 12.04
N SER A 84 34.17 14.49 13.24
CA SER A 84 34.25 13.05 13.54
C SER A 84 33.04 12.26 13.04
N TYR A 85 31.93 12.93 12.71
CA TYR A 85 30.75 12.33 12.07
C TYR A 85 30.87 12.32 10.54
N ALA A 86 30.25 11.33 9.89
CA ALA A 86 30.29 11.20 8.44
C ALA A 86 29.39 12.23 7.72
N THR A 87 29.87 12.81 6.61
CA THR A 87 28.99 13.52 5.67
C THR A 87 28.37 12.52 4.70
N ILE A 88 27.15 12.09 4.99
CA ILE A 88 26.38 11.16 4.16
C ILE A 88 25.81 11.91 2.96
N ALA A 89 26.56 11.90 1.86
CA ALA A 89 26.11 12.41 0.55
C ALA A 89 25.25 11.39 -0.24
N ASN A 90 25.32 10.09 0.12
CA ASN A 90 24.54 9.02 -0.48
C ASN A 90 24.22 7.95 0.58
N ALA A 91 22.94 7.64 0.76
CA ALA A 91 22.45 6.70 1.78
C ALA A 91 22.92 5.25 1.57
N ASN A 92 23.20 4.85 0.32
CA ASN A 92 23.68 3.51 -0.04
C ASN A 92 25.20 3.33 0.12
N GLN A 93 25.96 4.42 0.28
CA GLN A 93 27.42 4.38 0.30
C GLN A 93 28.01 4.56 1.70
N LEU A 94 27.47 3.80 2.66
CA LEU A 94 28.05 3.69 3.99
C LEU A 94 29.46 3.06 3.93
N VAL A 95 30.45 3.76 4.46
CA VAL A 95 31.81 3.23 4.62
C VAL A 95 31.99 2.66 6.02
N VAL A 96 32.51 1.44 6.12
CA VAL A 96 32.82 0.79 7.41
C VAL A 96 33.75 1.68 8.23
N GLY A 97 33.41 1.88 9.50
CA GLY A 97 34.11 2.81 10.40
C GLY A 97 33.54 4.23 10.43
N TRP A 98 32.58 4.59 9.58
CA TRP A 98 31.86 5.87 9.71
C TRP A 98 31.09 5.97 11.03
N LYS A 99 31.20 7.13 11.68
CA LYS A 99 30.43 7.49 12.87
C LYS A 99 29.14 8.19 12.47
N LEU A 100 28.01 7.64 12.91
CA LEU A 100 26.66 8.15 12.66
C LEU A 100 26.04 8.66 13.97
N CYS A 101 25.27 9.74 13.87
CA CYS A 101 24.46 10.28 14.97
C CYS A 101 23.06 9.66 14.90
N ILE A 102 22.67 8.93 15.95
CA ILE A 102 21.28 8.49 16.13
C ILE A 102 20.55 9.59 16.91
N PRO A 103 19.58 10.30 16.33
CA PRO A 103 18.86 11.35 17.05
C PRO A 103 18.03 10.77 18.19
N ALA A 104 17.80 11.56 19.23
CA ALA A 104 16.75 11.25 20.19
C ALA A 104 15.39 11.17 19.46
N ALA A 105 14.65 10.07 19.65
CA ALA A 105 13.31 9.93 19.10
C ALA A 105 12.40 11.03 19.66
N ALA A 106 11.59 11.64 18.79
CA ALA A 106 10.77 12.80 19.12
C ALA A 106 9.55 12.44 20.00
N GLY A 107 9.80 12.20 21.29
CA GLY A 107 8.82 12.37 22.35
C GLY A 107 7.75 11.29 22.52
N ILE A 108 8.15 10.05 22.87
CA ILE A 108 7.35 9.24 23.81
C ILE A 108 8.14 9.11 25.11
N VAL A 109 7.95 10.05 26.03
CA VAL A 109 8.63 10.09 27.33
C VAL A 109 7.76 9.41 28.38
N VAL A 110 7.96 8.10 28.56
CA VAL A 110 7.24 7.32 29.59
C VAL A 110 7.86 7.58 30.97
N ASN A 111 7.43 8.65 31.64
CA ASN A 111 7.78 8.89 33.04
C ASN A 111 7.04 7.91 33.96
N VAL A 112 7.73 6.87 34.44
CA VAL A 112 7.18 5.89 35.39
C VAL A 112 7.50 6.31 36.83
N THR A 113 6.47 6.62 37.62
CA THR A 113 6.51 6.60 39.10
C THR A 113 5.12 6.19 39.64
N PRO A 114 5.00 5.58 40.84
CA PRO A 114 4.12 4.42 40.97
C PRO A 114 2.80 4.62 41.76
N THR A 115 1.81 3.79 41.37
CA THR A 115 0.72 3.22 42.20
C THR A 115 -0.15 4.13 43.09
N VAL A 116 -1.42 4.29 42.69
CA VAL A 116 -2.57 4.65 43.56
C VAL A 116 -3.75 3.70 43.22
N PRO A 117 -4.63 3.29 44.16
CA PRO A 117 -5.59 2.19 43.95
C PRO A 117 -6.83 2.54 43.07
N PRO A 118 -7.59 1.52 42.60
CA PRO A 118 -8.65 1.69 41.59
C PRO A 118 -10.07 1.93 42.15
N ILE A 119 -10.82 2.83 41.52
CA ILE A 119 -12.29 3.01 41.63
C ILE A 119 -12.79 3.68 40.31
N PRO A 120 -14.09 3.58 39.96
CA PRO A 120 -14.77 2.44 39.36
C PRO A 120 -15.03 2.59 37.85
N THR A 121 -15.55 1.53 37.20
CA THR A 121 -15.89 1.48 35.77
C THR A 121 -16.87 2.58 35.32
N ALA A 122 -16.57 3.22 34.19
CA ALA A 122 -17.48 4.11 33.47
C ALA A 122 -17.81 3.56 32.07
N THR A 123 -19.02 3.84 31.59
CA THR A 123 -19.54 3.44 30.25
C THR A 123 -18.69 4.05 29.13
N PRO A 124 -18.39 3.32 28.03
CA PRO A 124 -17.61 3.86 26.93
C PRO A 124 -18.32 5.03 26.23
N THR A 125 -17.62 6.16 26.13
CA THR A 125 -17.96 7.29 25.25
C THR A 125 -17.55 7.00 23.80
N PRO A 126 -18.12 7.71 22.79
CA PRO A 126 -17.84 7.47 21.38
C PRO A 126 -16.37 7.62 21.00
N PHE A 127 -15.96 6.84 20.00
CA PHE A 127 -14.62 6.83 19.41
C PHE A 127 -14.24 8.19 18.80
N THR A 128 -13.11 8.75 19.25
CA THR A 128 -12.47 9.91 18.61
C THR A 128 -11.36 9.45 17.68
N PRO A 129 -11.42 9.69 16.36
CA PRO A 129 -10.24 9.58 15.51
C PRO A 129 -9.23 10.65 15.97
N PRO A 130 -7.94 10.31 16.11
CA PRO A 130 -7.08 10.39 14.93
C PRO A 130 -5.90 9.39 14.88
N THR A 131 -5.43 9.12 13.66
CA THR A 131 -4.00 9.05 13.35
C THR A 131 -3.83 9.47 11.89
N PRO A 132 -3.21 10.62 11.59
CA PRO A 132 -2.77 10.89 10.23
C PRO A 132 -1.55 9.99 9.88
N PRO A 133 -1.37 9.62 8.62
CA PRO A 133 -0.29 8.72 8.18
C PRO A 133 1.10 9.37 8.36
N PRO A 134 2.20 8.58 8.36
CA PRO A 134 3.54 9.08 8.69
C PRO A 134 4.17 10.02 7.65
N PHE A 135 3.48 10.34 6.56
CA PHE A 135 3.97 11.20 5.47
C PHE A 135 2.95 12.31 5.18
N ALA A 136 3.35 13.56 5.40
CA ALA A 136 2.57 14.73 5.04
C ALA A 136 2.95 15.20 3.63
N PHE A 137 2.03 15.01 2.67
CA PHE A 137 2.17 15.44 1.29
C PHE A 137 1.43 16.75 1.02
N THR A 138 1.98 17.60 0.14
CA THR A 138 1.26 18.71 -0.49
C THR A 138 0.38 18.20 -1.63
N GLU A 139 -0.59 19.02 -2.09
CA GLU A 139 -1.50 18.63 -3.18
C GLU A 139 -0.76 18.26 -4.49
N ASP A 140 0.35 18.94 -4.78
CA ASP A 140 1.21 18.67 -5.96
C ASP A 140 2.01 17.35 -5.84
N GLU A 141 2.11 16.76 -4.65
CA GLU A 141 2.81 15.49 -4.39
C GLU A 141 1.88 14.27 -4.38
N LEU A 142 0.55 14.48 -4.36
CA LEU A 142 -0.43 13.39 -4.29
C LEU A 142 -0.45 12.56 -5.58
N ASN A 143 -0.29 11.25 -5.43
CA ASN A 143 -0.36 10.28 -6.53
C ASN A 143 -1.47 9.24 -6.25
N PRO A 144 -2.35 8.89 -7.23
CA PRO A 144 -3.31 7.78 -7.10
C PRO A 144 -2.74 6.43 -6.66
N LEU A 145 -1.42 6.21 -6.82
CA LEU A 145 -0.69 5.05 -6.30
C LEU A 145 -0.41 5.11 -4.79
N MET A 146 -0.63 6.22 -4.09
CA MET A 146 -0.43 6.28 -2.64
C MET A 146 -1.59 5.57 -1.92
N ILE A 147 -1.27 4.73 -0.93
CA ILE A 147 -2.28 4.04 -0.11
C ILE A 147 -3.24 5.05 0.54
N GLU A 148 -2.73 6.23 0.88
CA GLU A 148 -3.52 7.30 1.53
C GLU A 148 -4.44 8.06 0.57
N VAL A 149 -4.05 8.22 -0.69
CA VAL A 149 -4.97 8.73 -1.71
C VAL A 149 -6.07 7.71 -1.96
N MET A 150 -5.77 6.41 -1.91
CA MET A 150 -6.77 5.35 -2.01
C MET A 150 -7.71 5.28 -0.79
N ARG A 151 -7.20 5.42 0.45
CA ARG A 151 -8.02 5.51 1.68
C ARG A 151 -9.00 6.70 1.68
N GLN A 152 -8.69 7.75 0.93
CA GLN A 152 -9.52 8.95 0.78
C GLN A 152 -10.46 8.90 -0.45
N GLN A 153 -10.31 7.92 -1.33
CA GLN A 153 -11.19 7.72 -2.48
C GLN A 153 -12.54 7.09 -2.07
N SER A 154 -13.54 7.25 -2.93
CA SER A 154 -14.84 6.58 -2.79
C SER A 154 -14.94 5.43 -3.78
N TYR A 155 -15.29 4.26 -3.26
CA TYR A 155 -15.53 3.04 -4.04
C TYR A 155 -17.03 2.69 -3.96
N PRO A 156 -17.91 3.31 -4.78
CA PRO A 156 -19.36 3.15 -4.65
C PRO A 156 -19.90 1.81 -5.17
N GLY A 157 -19.13 1.13 -6.03
CA GLY A 157 -19.56 -0.04 -6.79
C GLY A 157 -20.84 0.22 -7.61
N SER A 158 -21.52 -0.86 -7.98
CA SER A 158 -22.84 -0.83 -8.59
C SER A 158 -23.72 -1.99 -8.10
N GLU A 159 -24.91 -2.11 -8.67
CA GLU A 159 -25.60 -3.41 -8.73
C GLU A 159 -24.76 -4.39 -9.59
N ILE A 160 -24.80 -5.68 -9.26
CA ILE A 160 -24.16 -6.74 -10.06
C ILE A 160 -25.17 -7.28 -11.06
N VAL A 161 -24.89 -7.11 -12.35
CA VAL A 161 -25.76 -7.55 -13.44
C VAL A 161 -25.37 -8.97 -13.86
N ILE A 162 -26.35 -9.88 -13.96
CA ILE A 162 -26.12 -11.21 -14.54
C ILE A 162 -26.23 -11.12 -16.06
N GLU A 163 -25.13 -11.43 -16.76
CA GLU A 163 -25.01 -11.35 -18.22
C GLU A 163 -25.33 -12.70 -18.88
N GLU A 164 -24.82 -13.79 -18.31
CA GLU A 164 -25.04 -15.16 -18.79
C GLU A 164 -25.14 -16.13 -17.61
N THR A 165 -26.10 -17.06 -17.65
CA THR A 165 -26.14 -18.20 -16.72
C THR A 165 -25.36 -19.36 -17.32
N LEU A 166 -24.26 -19.73 -16.66
CA LEU A 166 -23.36 -20.78 -17.12
C LEU A 166 -23.79 -22.15 -16.59
N ALA A 167 -23.23 -23.23 -17.16
CA ALA A 167 -23.39 -24.57 -16.59
C ALA A 167 -22.90 -24.59 -15.12
N PRO A 168 -23.71 -25.08 -14.16
CA PRO A 168 -23.39 -25.00 -12.73
C PRO A 168 -22.22 -25.90 -12.31
N GLY A 169 -21.71 -25.67 -11.10
CA GLY A 169 -20.79 -26.59 -10.43
C GLY A 169 -21.53 -27.73 -9.71
N SER A 170 -20.84 -28.47 -8.85
CA SER A 170 -21.43 -29.62 -8.13
C SER A 170 -22.55 -29.25 -7.15
N ASN A 171 -22.45 -28.08 -6.53
CA ASN A 171 -23.40 -27.56 -5.55
C ASN A 171 -23.42 -26.02 -5.51
N TYR A 172 -23.22 -25.38 -6.67
CA TYR A 172 -23.21 -23.93 -6.81
C TYR A 172 -23.58 -23.47 -8.23
N TYR A 173 -24.30 -22.35 -8.33
CA TYR A 173 -24.59 -21.67 -9.59
C TYR A 173 -23.34 -20.95 -10.11
N ARG A 174 -23.27 -20.76 -11.43
CA ARG A 174 -22.17 -20.06 -12.10
C ARG A 174 -22.74 -19.05 -13.09
N TYR A 175 -22.18 -17.84 -13.09
CA TYR A 175 -22.63 -16.75 -13.94
C TYR A 175 -21.45 -16.01 -14.55
N LEU A 176 -21.60 -15.57 -15.79
CA LEU A 176 -20.91 -14.37 -16.25
C LEU A 176 -21.74 -13.19 -15.75
N ALA A 177 -21.11 -12.30 -14.99
CA ALA A 177 -21.76 -11.12 -14.42
C ALA A 177 -20.89 -9.87 -14.61
N SER A 178 -21.41 -8.70 -14.29
CA SER A 178 -20.65 -7.44 -14.38
C SER A 178 -21.00 -6.43 -13.28
N TYR A 179 -20.12 -5.45 -13.07
CA TYR A 179 -20.32 -4.27 -12.24
C TYR A 179 -19.55 -3.07 -12.83
N GLN A 180 -19.86 -1.86 -12.37
CA GLN A 180 -19.19 -0.64 -12.84
C GLN A 180 -18.00 -0.25 -11.94
N SER A 181 -16.89 0.15 -12.57
CA SER A 181 -15.69 0.69 -11.93
C SER A 181 -15.15 1.88 -12.72
N GLU A 182 -15.19 3.07 -12.12
CA GLU A 182 -14.76 4.34 -12.75
C GLU A 182 -15.36 4.59 -14.15
N GLY A 183 -16.60 4.13 -14.37
CA GLY A 183 -17.32 4.24 -15.64
C GLY A 183 -17.16 3.05 -16.58
N ASN A 184 -16.14 2.19 -16.37
CA ASN A 184 -15.93 0.96 -17.14
C ASN A 184 -16.85 -0.16 -16.63
N LYS A 185 -17.40 -0.96 -17.54
CA LYS A 185 -18.04 -2.24 -17.23
C LYS A 185 -16.98 -3.32 -17.02
N ILE A 186 -16.85 -3.81 -15.79
CA ILE A 186 -15.93 -4.90 -15.41
C ILE A 186 -16.72 -6.21 -15.35
N TYR A 187 -16.27 -7.22 -16.09
CA TYR A 187 -16.86 -8.56 -16.06
C TYR A 187 -16.22 -9.41 -14.96
N VAL A 188 -17.02 -10.36 -14.45
CA VAL A 188 -16.64 -11.26 -13.36
C VAL A 188 -17.15 -12.67 -13.64
N LEU A 189 -16.43 -13.67 -13.15
CA LEU A 189 -17.03 -14.96 -12.84
C LEU A 189 -17.65 -14.87 -11.45
N LEU A 190 -18.98 -14.94 -11.37
CA LEU A 190 -19.73 -15.01 -10.13
C LEU A 190 -20.19 -16.45 -9.87
N THR A 191 -20.14 -16.87 -8.61
CA THR A 191 -20.66 -18.15 -8.15
C THR A 191 -21.49 -17.97 -6.88
N VAL A 192 -22.56 -18.76 -6.74
CA VAL A 192 -23.47 -18.70 -5.58
C VAL A 192 -23.78 -20.13 -5.12
N PRO A 193 -23.56 -20.50 -3.84
CA PRO A 193 -23.83 -21.85 -3.35
C PRO A 193 -25.30 -22.26 -3.50
N PHE A 194 -25.55 -23.56 -3.67
CA PHE A 194 -26.89 -24.15 -3.55
C PHE A 194 -27.24 -24.34 -2.07
N GLY A 195 -28.54 -24.31 -1.76
CA GLY A 195 -29.09 -24.67 -0.46
C GLY A 195 -29.74 -23.48 0.25
N GLU A 196 -29.98 -23.65 1.55
CA GLU A 196 -30.47 -22.59 2.43
C GLU A 196 -29.30 -21.68 2.82
N LYS A 197 -29.36 -20.40 2.43
CA LYS A 197 -28.35 -19.41 2.80
C LYS A 197 -28.45 -19.08 4.29
N PRO A 198 -27.33 -18.75 4.97
CA PRO A 198 -27.38 -18.23 6.34
C PRO A 198 -28.27 -16.99 6.45
N ALA A 199 -28.81 -16.72 7.63
CA ALA A 199 -29.78 -15.64 7.84
C ALA A 199 -29.26 -14.23 7.47
N THR A 200 -27.95 -14.02 7.51
CA THR A 200 -27.27 -12.77 7.12
C THR A 200 -26.81 -12.74 5.65
N GLY A 201 -26.93 -13.85 4.92
CA GLY A 201 -26.33 -14.08 3.60
C GLY A 201 -25.16 -15.08 3.64
N TRP A 202 -24.72 -15.52 2.46
CA TRP A 202 -23.49 -16.31 2.31
C TRP A 202 -22.24 -15.45 2.55
N PRO A 203 -21.20 -15.98 3.22
CA PRO A 203 -19.89 -15.32 3.22
C PRO A 203 -19.32 -15.24 1.79
N VAL A 204 -18.46 -14.25 1.55
CA VAL A 204 -17.92 -13.92 0.23
C VAL A 204 -16.41 -14.10 0.18
N ILE A 205 -15.89 -14.66 -0.90
CA ILE A 205 -14.48 -14.55 -1.29
C ILE A 205 -14.36 -13.68 -2.55
N VAL A 206 -13.63 -12.57 -2.44
CA VAL A 206 -13.18 -11.80 -3.61
C VAL A 206 -11.89 -12.43 -4.11
N PHE A 207 -11.87 -12.89 -5.36
CA PHE A 207 -10.80 -13.71 -5.92
C PHE A 207 -9.95 -12.91 -6.91
N ASN A 208 -8.72 -12.60 -6.50
CA ASN A 208 -7.73 -11.86 -7.26
C ASN A 208 -6.80 -12.80 -8.01
N HIS A 209 -6.93 -12.87 -9.33
CA HIS A 209 -6.13 -13.77 -10.14
C HIS A 209 -4.72 -13.23 -10.43
N GLY A 210 -3.76 -14.14 -10.57
CA GLY A 210 -2.42 -13.80 -11.09
C GLY A 210 -2.47 -13.28 -12.52
N TYR A 211 -1.40 -12.59 -12.93
CA TYR A 211 -1.32 -11.96 -14.25
C TYR A 211 -1.47 -12.99 -15.38
N ILE A 212 -2.33 -12.68 -16.35
CA ILE A 212 -2.54 -13.41 -17.61
C ILE A 212 -2.60 -12.33 -18.71
N PRO A 213 -1.96 -12.49 -19.89
CA PRO A 213 -2.07 -11.48 -20.94
C PRO A 213 -3.55 -11.25 -21.33
N PRO A 214 -4.04 -9.99 -21.37
CA PRO A 214 -5.47 -9.70 -21.50
C PRO A 214 -6.13 -10.35 -22.73
N GLU A 215 -5.38 -10.45 -23.83
CA GLU A 215 -5.80 -11.01 -25.11
C GLU A 215 -6.10 -12.52 -25.03
N VAL A 216 -5.49 -13.24 -24.07
CA VAL A 216 -5.68 -14.68 -23.82
C VAL A 216 -6.42 -14.97 -22.51
N TYR A 217 -6.79 -13.95 -21.73
CA TYR A 217 -7.60 -14.13 -20.53
C TYR A 217 -9.06 -14.46 -20.89
N ARG A 218 -9.67 -15.44 -20.22
CA ARG A 218 -11.09 -15.80 -20.38
C ARG A 218 -11.71 -16.06 -19.00
N THR A 219 -12.87 -15.44 -18.73
CA THR A 219 -13.59 -15.44 -17.45
C THR A 219 -13.94 -16.85 -16.93
N THR A 220 -14.15 -17.79 -17.84
CA THR A 220 -14.52 -19.18 -17.53
C THR A 220 -13.35 -20.17 -17.53
N GLU A 221 -12.13 -19.72 -17.85
CA GLU A 221 -10.92 -20.52 -17.88
C GLU A 221 -9.97 -20.22 -16.70
N ARG A 222 -9.06 -21.17 -16.44
CA ARG A 222 -8.05 -21.16 -15.37
C ARG A 222 -8.68 -21.08 -13.98
N TYR A 223 -7.87 -21.33 -12.94
CA TYR A 223 -8.29 -21.35 -11.53
C TYR A 223 -9.51 -22.24 -11.19
N ILE A 224 -9.94 -23.15 -12.07
CA ILE A 224 -11.19 -23.91 -11.94
C ILE A 224 -11.27 -24.66 -10.60
N ALA A 225 -10.21 -25.36 -10.19
CA ALA A 225 -10.17 -26.09 -8.91
C ALA A 225 -10.17 -25.16 -7.67
N TYR A 226 -9.71 -23.91 -7.83
CA TYR A 226 -9.65 -22.92 -6.76
C TYR A 226 -11.04 -22.30 -6.56
N THR A 227 -11.72 -21.95 -7.66
CA THR A 227 -13.14 -21.59 -7.65
C THR A 227 -13.99 -22.71 -7.06
N ASP A 228 -13.81 -23.95 -7.55
CA ASP A 228 -14.53 -25.14 -7.04
C ASP A 228 -14.33 -25.29 -5.52
N ALA A 229 -13.11 -25.15 -5.00
CA ALA A 229 -12.84 -25.27 -3.56
C ALA A 229 -13.62 -24.24 -2.71
N PHE A 230 -13.64 -22.96 -3.07
CA PHE A 230 -14.37 -21.95 -2.28
C PHE A 230 -15.89 -22.05 -2.49
N SER A 231 -16.37 -22.12 -3.74
CA SER A 231 -17.80 -22.15 -4.04
C SER A 231 -18.51 -23.38 -3.46
N ARG A 232 -17.82 -24.53 -3.38
CA ARG A 232 -18.40 -25.76 -2.81
C ARG A 232 -18.50 -25.75 -1.29
N ASN A 233 -17.66 -24.98 -0.61
CA ASN A 233 -17.66 -24.84 0.85
C ASN A 233 -18.53 -23.66 1.33
N GLY A 234 -19.54 -23.27 0.56
CA GLY A 234 -20.57 -22.33 1.01
C GLY A 234 -20.16 -20.85 0.93
N TYR A 235 -19.22 -20.50 0.07
CA TYR A 235 -18.90 -19.09 -0.24
C TYR A 235 -19.54 -18.66 -1.55
N ILE A 236 -20.07 -17.44 -1.59
CA ILE A 236 -20.16 -16.69 -2.84
C ILE A 236 -18.73 -16.35 -3.23
N LEU A 237 -18.31 -16.70 -4.45
CA LEU A 237 -17.03 -16.25 -4.99
C LEU A 237 -17.28 -15.32 -6.18
N ILE A 238 -16.71 -14.12 -6.10
CA ILE A 238 -16.66 -13.13 -7.17
C ILE A 238 -15.20 -12.99 -7.62
N ARG A 239 -14.93 -13.31 -8.89
CA ARG A 239 -13.62 -13.17 -9.53
C ARG A 239 -13.70 -12.12 -10.62
N PRO A 240 -13.30 -10.86 -10.35
CA PRO A 240 -13.14 -9.86 -11.39
C PRO A 240 -12.12 -10.31 -12.43
N ASP A 241 -12.37 -9.95 -13.70
CA ASP A 241 -11.42 -10.16 -14.80
C ASP A 241 -10.33 -9.07 -14.84
N TYR A 242 -10.56 -7.95 -14.14
CA TYR A 242 -9.85 -6.65 -14.23
C TYR A 242 -10.13 -5.87 -15.53
N ARG A 243 -9.99 -4.53 -15.47
CA ARG A 243 -10.16 -3.67 -16.66
C ARG A 243 -9.21 -4.05 -17.80
N GLY A 244 -9.76 -4.00 -19.02
CA GLY A 244 -9.10 -4.39 -20.27
C GLY A 244 -8.90 -5.90 -20.50
N HIS A 245 -9.34 -6.79 -19.59
CA HIS A 245 -9.24 -8.25 -19.76
C HIS A 245 -10.57 -8.90 -20.11
N GLY A 246 -10.54 -9.97 -20.92
CA GLY A 246 -11.73 -10.76 -21.24
C GLY A 246 -12.77 -9.93 -22.01
N SER A 247 -13.88 -9.60 -21.35
CA SER A 247 -14.92 -8.68 -21.87
C SER A 247 -14.94 -7.32 -21.16
N SER A 248 -14.09 -7.11 -20.16
CA SER A 248 -14.03 -5.86 -19.37
C SER A 248 -13.53 -4.68 -20.19
N GLU A 249 -14.20 -3.54 -20.01
CA GLU A 249 -13.81 -2.25 -20.59
C GLU A 249 -12.55 -1.68 -19.90
N GLY A 250 -12.04 -0.55 -20.39
CA GLY A 250 -10.84 0.13 -19.87
C GLY A 250 -9.51 -0.40 -20.42
N GLU A 251 -8.40 0.21 -20.00
CA GLU A 251 -7.05 -0.18 -20.43
C GLU A 251 -6.32 -1.05 -19.40
N ALA A 252 -5.64 -2.09 -19.88
CA ALA A 252 -4.88 -3.02 -19.05
C ALA A 252 -3.49 -2.48 -18.65
N ASN A 253 -3.45 -1.52 -17.73
CA ASN A 253 -2.20 -0.86 -17.30
C ASN A 253 -1.33 -1.72 -16.34
N GLY A 254 -1.88 -2.77 -15.74
CA GLY A 254 -1.16 -3.70 -14.87
C GLY A 254 -1.14 -3.31 -13.38
N GLY A 255 -1.09 -4.30 -12.50
CA GLY A 255 -1.33 -4.13 -11.05
C GLY A 255 -0.17 -3.60 -10.20
N TYR A 256 0.88 -3.00 -10.79
CA TYR A 256 2.04 -2.46 -10.04
C TYR A 256 2.37 -1.00 -10.38
N GLY A 257 2.09 -0.56 -11.60
CA GLY A 257 2.30 0.81 -12.07
C GLY A 257 1.03 1.67 -12.09
N SER A 258 -0.12 1.09 -11.72
CA SER A 258 -1.41 1.77 -11.66
C SER A 258 -2.26 1.20 -10.51
N PRO A 259 -3.08 2.01 -9.83
CA PRO A 259 -4.03 1.51 -8.83
C PRO A 259 -5.23 0.77 -9.47
N ASP A 260 -5.45 0.91 -10.79
CA ASP A 260 -6.59 0.41 -11.58
C ASP A 260 -7.23 -0.87 -11.05
N TYR A 261 -6.48 -1.97 -10.98
CA TYR A 261 -7.02 -3.29 -10.64
C TYR A 261 -7.41 -3.42 -9.17
N THR A 262 -6.83 -2.58 -8.30
CA THR A 262 -7.22 -2.50 -6.89
C THR A 262 -8.45 -1.61 -6.73
N VAL A 263 -8.59 -0.54 -7.52
CA VAL A 263 -9.83 0.25 -7.61
C VAL A 263 -10.99 -0.59 -8.15
N ASP A 264 -10.73 -1.45 -9.15
CA ASP A 264 -11.70 -2.44 -9.63
C ASP A 264 -12.14 -3.38 -8.50
N VAL A 265 -11.20 -3.91 -7.72
CA VAL A 265 -11.47 -4.86 -6.62
C VAL A 265 -12.20 -4.20 -5.44
N LEU A 266 -11.86 -2.96 -5.10
CA LEU A 266 -12.57 -2.21 -4.06
C LEU A 266 -14.01 -1.86 -4.49
N ASN A 267 -14.22 -1.55 -5.77
CA ASN A 267 -15.58 -1.47 -6.32
C ASN A 267 -16.29 -2.84 -6.39
N ALA A 268 -15.57 -3.96 -6.54
CA ALA A 268 -16.16 -5.29 -6.43
C ALA A 268 -16.63 -5.60 -5.00
N VAL A 269 -15.84 -5.24 -3.98
CA VAL A 269 -16.22 -5.30 -2.55
C VAL A 269 -17.49 -4.47 -2.31
N ALA A 270 -17.52 -3.22 -2.76
CA ALA A 270 -18.70 -2.35 -2.62
C ALA A 270 -19.94 -2.89 -3.36
N SER A 271 -19.75 -3.54 -4.51
CA SER A 271 -20.85 -4.13 -5.30
C SER A 271 -21.38 -5.42 -4.67
N ILE A 272 -20.51 -6.31 -4.19
CA ILE A 272 -20.93 -7.60 -3.62
C ILE A 272 -21.60 -7.43 -2.25
N LYS A 273 -21.23 -6.39 -1.47
CA LYS A 273 -21.97 -5.95 -0.27
C LYS A 273 -23.43 -5.55 -0.52
N ARG A 274 -23.83 -5.39 -1.79
CA ARG A 274 -25.20 -5.02 -2.22
C ARG A 274 -25.95 -6.19 -2.86
N TYR A 275 -25.31 -7.35 -2.99
CA TYR A 275 -25.90 -8.54 -3.62
C TYR A 275 -26.80 -9.28 -2.65
N ALA A 276 -28.05 -9.58 -3.04
CA ALA A 276 -29.11 -10.00 -2.13
C ALA A 276 -28.87 -11.35 -1.40
N ASP A 277 -27.92 -12.16 -1.87
CA ASP A 277 -27.54 -13.44 -1.25
C ASP A 277 -26.19 -13.39 -0.51
N ALA A 278 -25.49 -12.25 -0.52
CA ALA A 278 -24.21 -12.07 0.17
C ALA A 278 -24.38 -11.44 1.55
N ASP A 279 -23.52 -11.83 2.50
CA ASP A 279 -23.36 -11.16 3.78
C ASP A 279 -22.33 -10.02 3.63
N PRO A 280 -22.73 -8.74 3.81
CA PRO A 280 -21.85 -7.60 3.61
C PRO A 280 -20.75 -7.43 4.67
N ASN A 281 -20.74 -8.27 5.72
CA ASN A 281 -19.77 -8.22 6.82
C ASN A 281 -18.77 -9.38 6.79
N ARG A 282 -19.07 -10.46 6.05
CA ARG A 282 -18.26 -11.68 5.97
C ARG A 282 -17.55 -11.80 4.62
N ILE A 283 -16.57 -10.93 4.39
CA ILE A 283 -15.82 -10.86 3.12
C ILE A 283 -14.34 -11.21 3.35
N GLY A 284 -13.89 -12.33 2.77
CA GLY A 284 -12.48 -12.67 2.63
C GLY A 284 -11.93 -12.29 1.25
N MET A 285 -10.61 -12.23 1.13
CA MET A 285 -9.96 -11.95 -0.15
C MET A 285 -8.81 -12.94 -0.42
N TRP A 286 -8.84 -13.59 -1.58
CA TRP A 286 -7.82 -14.55 -2.02
C TRP A 286 -7.03 -13.97 -3.18
N GLY A 287 -5.70 -14.13 -3.18
CA GLY A 287 -4.83 -13.60 -4.23
C GLY A 287 -3.70 -14.54 -4.63
N HIS A 288 -3.47 -14.70 -5.94
CA HIS A 288 -2.30 -15.42 -6.46
C HIS A 288 -1.38 -14.49 -7.25
N SER A 289 -0.06 -14.56 -7.05
CA SER A 289 0.92 -13.82 -7.85
C SER A 289 0.67 -12.30 -7.81
N MET A 290 0.38 -11.66 -8.95
CA MET A 290 -0.12 -10.26 -9.02
C MET A 290 -1.37 -10.03 -8.17
N GLY A 291 -2.30 -10.98 -8.14
CA GLY A 291 -3.48 -10.91 -7.28
C GLY A 291 -3.15 -10.90 -5.79
N GLY A 292 -1.98 -11.41 -5.39
CA GLY A 292 -1.44 -11.26 -4.03
C GLY A 292 -1.07 -9.81 -3.70
N HIS A 293 -0.47 -9.08 -4.64
CA HIS A 293 -0.22 -7.63 -4.50
C HIS A 293 -1.53 -6.87 -4.31
N ILE A 294 -2.51 -7.12 -5.17
CA ILE A 294 -3.83 -6.48 -5.14
C ILE A 294 -4.58 -6.80 -3.84
N THR A 295 -4.46 -8.03 -3.32
CA THR A 295 -5.06 -8.45 -2.05
C THR A 295 -4.45 -7.71 -0.86
N LEU A 296 -3.12 -7.73 -0.71
CA LEU A 296 -2.42 -7.03 0.37
C LEU A 296 -2.70 -5.52 0.32
N ARG A 297 -2.73 -4.94 -0.89
CA ARG A 297 -3.01 -3.53 -1.13
C ARG A 297 -4.45 -3.14 -0.82
N ALA A 298 -5.42 -3.99 -1.12
CA ALA A 298 -6.82 -3.75 -0.76
C ALA A 298 -7.04 -3.84 0.75
N MET A 299 -6.37 -4.76 1.45
CA MET A 299 -6.51 -4.93 2.90
C MET A 299 -5.96 -3.76 3.72
N VAL A 300 -4.88 -3.11 3.30
CA VAL A 300 -4.43 -1.86 3.94
C VAL A 300 -5.26 -0.63 3.54
N VAL A 301 -6.21 -0.75 2.60
CA VAL A 301 -7.11 0.34 2.16
C VAL A 301 -8.53 0.18 2.70
N SER A 302 -8.98 -1.03 3.06
CA SER A 302 -10.37 -1.30 3.42
C SER A 302 -10.57 -2.30 4.56
N ASP A 303 -11.25 -1.82 5.60
CA ASP A 303 -11.73 -2.59 6.76
C ASP A 303 -12.86 -3.57 6.43
N ASP A 304 -13.40 -3.57 5.20
CA ASP A 304 -14.44 -4.53 4.80
C ASP A 304 -13.92 -5.95 4.63
N ILE A 305 -12.62 -6.11 4.36
CA ILE A 305 -11.96 -7.40 4.15
C ILE A 305 -11.54 -7.95 5.51
N LYS A 306 -11.98 -9.16 5.86
CA LYS A 306 -11.82 -9.74 7.20
C LYS A 306 -10.65 -10.71 7.34
N ALA A 307 -10.18 -11.26 6.23
CA ALA A 307 -9.02 -12.14 6.17
C ALA A 307 -8.45 -12.19 4.74
N GLY A 308 -7.14 -12.35 4.62
CA GLY A 308 -6.42 -12.45 3.35
C GLY A 308 -5.72 -13.78 3.17
N VAL A 309 -5.83 -14.39 1.99
CA VAL A 309 -5.02 -15.57 1.62
C VAL A 309 -4.20 -15.22 0.38
N ILE A 310 -2.87 -15.40 0.45
CA ILE A 310 -1.96 -15.02 -0.64
C ILE A 310 -1.02 -16.17 -1.03
N TRP A 311 -1.11 -16.58 -2.29
CA TRP A 311 -0.32 -17.66 -2.88
C TRP A 311 0.72 -17.11 -3.86
N GLY A 312 2.00 -17.49 -3.72
CA GLY A 312 3.09 -17.10 -4.64
C GLY A 312 3.19 -15.58 -4.87
N GLY A 313 2.86 -14.78 -3.84
CA GLY A 313 2.46 -13.39 -4.01
C GLY A 313 3.59 -12.41 -4.35
N VAL A 314 3.26 -11.36 -5.12
CA VAL A 314 4.16 -10.24 -5.39
C VAL A 314 4.01 -9.17 -4.29
N ILE A 315 4.47 -9.52 -3.09
CA ILE A 315 4.08 -8.90 -1.80
C ILE A 315 5.25 -8.32 -0.99
N VAL A 316 6.32 -7.91 -1.65
CA VAL A 316 7.43 -7.16 -1.02
C VAL A 316 7.39 -5.70 -1.42
N SER A 317 8.10 -4.88 -0.65
CA SER A 317 8.24 -3.45 -0.90
C SER A 317 8.75 -3.14 -2.32
N TYR A 318 8.36 -2.00 -2.88
CA TYR A 318 8.80 -1.59 -4.23
C TYR A 318 10.34 -1.61 -4.45
N PRO A 319 11.20 -1.21 -3.50
CA PRO A 319 12.66 -1.36 -3.62
C PRO A 319 13.09 -2.83 -3.75
N ASP A 320 12.43 -3.76 -3.05
CA ASP A 320 12.65 -5.20 -3.19
C ASP A 320 12.10 -5.76 -4.51
N LEU A 321 10.97 -5.24 -5.02
CA LEU A 321 10.47 -5.57 -6.36
C LEU A 321 11.43 -5.14 -7.48
N MET A 322 12.26 -4.12 -7.25
CA MET A 322 13.34 -3.75 -8.17
C MET A 322 14.56 -4.66 -8.04
N THR A 323 15.05 -4.88 -6.81
CA THR A 323 16.36 -5.51 -6.55
C THR A 323 16.32 -7.04 -6.43
N LYS A 324 15.27 -7.61 -5.82
CA LYS A 324 15.19 -9.05 -5.49
C LYS A 324 14.48 -9.89 -6.55
N TRP A 325 13.57 -9.30 -7.34
CA TRP A 325 12.82 -10.03 -8.37
C TRP A 325 13.68 -10.37 -9.61
N ARG A 326 14.65 -9.53 -9.98
CA ARG A 326 15.46 -9.69 -11.22
C ARG A 326 16.78 -10.45 -10.99
N ARG A 327 16.77 -11.49 -10.14
CA ARG A 327 17.96 -12.34 -9.91
C ARG A 327 18.15 -13.36 -11.06
N PRO A 328 19.39 -13.72 -11.42
CA PRO A 328 19.65 -14.80 -12.38
C PRO A 328 19.00 -16.12 -11.93
N GLY A 329 18.22 -16.75 -12.80
CA GLY A 329 17.47 -17.99 -12.51
C GLY A 329 15.95 -17.80 -12.39
N ILE A 330 15.46 -16.58 -12.20
CA ILE A 330 14.05 -16.24 -12.42
C ILE A 330 13.80 -16.14 -13.92
N GLU A 331 12.71 -16.74 -14.42
CA GLU A 331 12.41 -16.68 -15.86
C GLU A 331 12.00 -15.25 -16.28
N PRO A 332 12.48 -14.73 -17.42
CA PRO A 332 12.05 -13.44 -17.93
C PRO A 332 10.54 -13.51 -18.25
N PRO A 333 9.71 -12.54 -17.81
CA PRO A 333 8.27 -12.63 -17.99
C PRO A 333 7.89 -12.83 -19.46
N PRO A 334 6.98 -13.79 -19.81
CA PRO A 334 6.76 -14.24 -21.18
C PRO A 334 6.62 -13.11 -22.19
N ALA A 335 7.14 -13.28 -23.41
CA ALA A 335 7.18 -12.22 -24.44
C ALA A 335 5.80 -11.60 -24.77
N THR A 336 4.71 -12.29 -24.42
CA THR A 336 3.32 -11.84 -24.56
C THR A 336 2.86 -10.79 -23.54
N ILE A 337 3.58 -10.52 -22.45
CA ILE A 337 3.23 -9.42 -21.52
C ILE A 337 3.45 -8.07 -22.23
N PRO A 338 2.44 -7.17 -22.33
CA PRO A 338 2.58 -5.87 -22.97
C PRO A 338 3.64 -4.98 -22.29
N ASN A 339 4.28 -4.10 -23.07
CA ASN A 339 5.44 -3.34 -22.60
C ASN A 339 5.15 -2.47 -21.36
N ARG A 340 3.99 -1.79 -21.27
CA ARG A 340 3.62 -0.97 -20.10
C ARG A 340 3.68 -1.78 -18.77
N ALA A 341 3.14 -3.00 -18.77
CA ALA A 341 3.18 -3.89 -17.59
C ALA A 341 4.60 -4.35 -17.20
N ARG A 342 5.61 -4.15 -18.06
CA ARG A 342 7.04 -4.34 -17.76
C ARG A 342 7.74 -3.04 -17.32
N ARG A 343 7.35 -1.92 -17.96
CA ARG A 343 8.01 -0.61 -17.88
C ARG A 343 7.65 0.21 -16.65
N TRP A 344 6.66 -0.17 -15.84
CA TRP A 344 6.31 0.55 -14.62
C TRP A 344 7.51 0.93 -13.73
N ARG A 345 8.56 0.09 -13.68
CA ARG A 345 9.82 0.40 -12.95
C ARG A 345 10.56 1.58 -13.56
N GLU A 346 10.70 1.59 -14.88
CA GLU A 346 11.34 2.68 -15.64
C GLU A 346 10.50 3.95 -15.53
N GLU A 347 9.20 3.85 -15.80
CA GLU A 347 8.26 4.96 -15.89
C GLU A 347 8.09 5.67 -14.52
N LEU A 348 7.93 4.92 -13.42
CA LEU A 348 7.90 5.53 -12.08
C LEU A 348 9.27 6.06 -11.61
N THR A 349 10.39 5.45 -12.04
CA THR A 349 11.73 5.99 -11.72
C THR A 349 12.02 7.28 -12.48
N GLU A 350 11.63 7.34 -13.76
CA GLU A 350 11.77 8.53 -14.61
C GLU A 350 10.88 9.69 -14.12
N GLN A 351 9.70 9.39 -13.57
CA GLN A 351 8.75 10.39 -13.10
C GLN A 351 8.96 10.83 -11.64
N TYR A 352 9.35 9.92 -10.74
CA TYR A 352 9.41 10.19 -9.28
C TYR A 352 10.80 10.01 -8.66
N GLY A 353 11.81 9.60 -9.42
CA GLY A 353 13.15 9.24 -8.93
C GLY A 353 13.24 7.78 -8.47
N SER A 354 14.46 7.29 -8.25
CA SER A 354 14.73 5.95 -7.70
C SER A 354 14.25 5.80 -6.24
N PRO A 355 14.14 4.55 -5.73
CA PRO A 355 13.92 4.27 -4.31
C PRO A 355 14.79 5.07 -3.32
N GLU A 356 16.00 5.44 -3.75
CA GLU A 356 16.97 6.12 -2.90
C GLU A 356 17.00 7.64 -3.10
N GLU A 357 16.51 8.14 -4.23
CA GLU A 357 16.26 9.57 -4.47
C GLU A 357 14.93 10.03 -3.85
N ASN A 358 13.89 9.19 -3.86
CA ASN A 358 12.56 9.52 -3.33
C ASN A 358 11.95 8.39 -2.45
N PRO A 359 12.60 8.04 -1.33
CA PRO A 359 12.15 6.94 -0.46
C PRO A 359 10.75 7.16 0.13
N ILE A 360 10.31 8.41 0.28
CA ILE A 360 8.99 8.77 0.82
C ILE A 360 7.88 8.36 -0.16
N PHE A 361 8.03 8.67 -1.45
CA PHE A 361 7.10 8.22 -2.49
C PHE A 361 7.02 6.69 -2.53
N TRP A 362 8.18 6.02 -2.64
CA TRP A 362 8.23 4.57 -2.77
C TRP A 362 7.71 3.82 -1.53
N ALA A 363 7.83 4.42 -0.33
CA ALA A 363 7.16 3.93 0.87
C ALA A 363 5.64 4.15 0.82
N ALA A 364 5.17 5.34 0.46
CA ALA A 364 3.76 5.70 0.48
C ALA A 364 2.89 4.95 -0.56
N ILE A 365 3.49 4.44 -1.65
CA ILE A 365 2.79 3.57 -2.61
C ILE A 365 2.84 2.08 -2.25
N SER A 366 3.64 1.69 -1.25
CA SER A 366 3.92 0.30 -0.89
C SER A 366 3.06 -0.16 0.28
N PRO A 367 2.24 -1.23 0.16
CA PRO A 367 1.41 -1.70 1.28
C PRO A 367 2.24 -2.23 2.46
N ASN A 368 3.48 -2.68 2.22
CA ASN A 368 4.44 -3.08 3.26
C ASN A 368 4.74 -1.96 4.29
N SER A 369 4.51 -0.69 3.94
CA SER A 369 4.65 0.45 4.86
C SER A 369 3.46 0.62 5.83
N TYR A 370 2.37 -0.12 5.62
CA TYR A 370 1.07 0.04 6.30
C TYR A 370 0.58 -1.26 6.95
N LEU A 371 1.48 -2.22 7.22
CA LEU A 371 1.10 -3.56 7.72
C LEU A 371 0.52 -3.55 9.13
N ALA A 372 0.77 -2.49 9.91
CA ALA A 372 0.12 -2.27 11.21
C ALA A 372 -1.40 -1.94 11.06
N ASP A 373 -1.82 -1.57 9.85
CA ASP A 373 -3.18 -1.19 9.49
C ASP A 373 -3.88 -2.29 8.64
N LEU A 374 -3.44 -3.55 8.74
CA LEU A 374 -4.10 -4.66 8.04
C LEU A 374 -5.47 -4.93 8.65
N SER A 375 -6.51 -4.96 7.81
CA SER A 375 -7.91 -5.18 8.23
C SER A 375 -8.24 -6.59 8.73
N GLY A 376 -7.31 -7.54 8.64
CA GLY A 376 -7.46 -8.89 9.15
C GLY A 376 -6.19 -9.75 8.99
N PRO A 377 -6.19 -10.99 9.52
CA PRO A 377 -5.06 -11.92 9.43
C PRO A 377 -4.73 -12.34 8.00
N ILE A 378 -3.49 -12.80 7.80
CA ILE A 378 -2.97 -13.23 6.49
C ILE A 378 -2.52 -14.70 6.51
N GLU A 379 -2.98 -15.51 5.56
CA GLU A 379 -2.41 -16.82 5.24
C GLU A 379 -1.52 -16.74 3.99
N LEU A 380 -0.29 -17.23 4.08
CA LEU A 380 0.70 -17.22 3.00
C LEU A 380 1.03 -18.63 2.52
N HIS A 381 1.06 -18.86 1.21
CA HIS A 381 1.51 -20.11 0.60
C HIS A 381 2.56 -19.87 -0.48
N HIS A 382 3.66 -20.62 -0.48
CA HIS A 382 4.71 -20.46 -1.49
C HIS A 382 5.51 -21.75 -1.73
N GLY A 383 5.74 -22.09 -3.00
CA GLY A 383 6.58 -23.22 -3.40
C GLY A 383 8.06 -22.85 -3.46
N THR A 384 8.96 -23.71 -2.95
CA THR A 384 10.41 -23.38 -2.97
C THR A 384 11.07 -23.56 -4.34
N ALA A 385 10.33 -24.08 -5.33
CA ALA A 385 10.72 -24.16 -6.74
C ALA A 385 9.86 -23.23 -7.62
N ASP A 386 9.31 -22.16 -7.04
CA ASP A 386 8.71 -21.07 -7.80
C ASP A 386 9.78 -20.31 -8.61
N THR A 387 9.62 -20.32 -9.94
CA THR A 387 10.49 -19.64 -10.91
C THR A 387 9.94 -18.29 -11.39
N SER A 388 8.72 -17.93 -10.96
CA SER A 388 8.00 -16.72 -11.34
C SER A 388 8.11 -15.64 -10.27
N VAL A 389 8.04 -16.04 -8.99
CA VAL A 389 8.17 -15.18 -7.81
C VAL A 389 9.13 -15.83 -6.81
N PRO A 390 10.11 -15.11 -6.24
CA PRO A 390 10.99 -15.71 -5.24
C PRO A 390 10.25 -16.04 -3.94
N VAL A 391 10.44 -17.25 -3.40
CA VAL A 391 9.94 -17.69 -2.08
C VAL A 391 10.30 -16.73 -0.93
N GLU A 392 11.44 -16.04 -1.07
CA GLU A 392 11.87 -14.96 -0.17
C GLU A 392 10.80 -13.88 0.03
N PHE A 393 9.89 -13.67 -0.93
CA PHE A 393 8.85 -12.64 -0.84
C PHE A 393 7.82 -12.92 0.26
N SER A 394 7.37 -14.18 0.40
CA SER A 394 6.49 -14.56 1.51
C SER A 394 7.26 -14.58 2.84
N GLN A 395 8.52 -15.01 2.82
CA GLN A 395 9.38 -14.98 4.01
C GLN A 395 9.68 -13.55 4.50
N ILE A 396 9.74 -12.56 3.59
CA ILE A 396 9.85 -11.14 3.91
C ILE A 396 8.54 -10.65 4.53
N LEU A 397 7.41 -10.78 3.84
CA LEU A 397 6.13 -10.26 4.35
C LEU A 397 5.77 -10.88 5.72
N GLN A 398 5.98 -12.19 5.91
CA GLN A 398 5.76 -12.84 7.21
C GLN A 398 6.50 -12.08 8.33
N ARG A 399 7.82 -11.87 8.18
CA ARG A 399 8.63 -11.17 9.18
C ARG A 399 8.24 -9.70 9.33
N GLU A 400 7.78 -9.04 8.27
CA GLU A 400 7.30 -7.67 8.34
C GLU A 400 5.99 -7.57 9.15
N ILE A 401 5.02 -8.46 8.91
CA ILE A 401 3.77 -8.53 9.69
C ILE A 401 4.04 -8.94 11.14
N GLU A 402 4.88 -9.95 11.39
CA GLU A 402 5.31 -10.35 12.73
C GLU A 402 5.98 -9.18 13.48
N SER A 403 6.77 -8.35 12.78
CA SER A 403 7.48 -7.22 13.39
C SER A 403 6.59 -6.07 13.86
N VAL A 404 5.38 -5.94 13.29
CA VAL A 404 4.35 -4.99 13.75
C VAL A 404 3.32 -5.64 14.69
N GLY A 405 3.50 -6.93 15.01
CA GLY A 405 2.59 -7.69 15.89
C GLY A 405 1.28 -8.12 15.22
N GLY A 406 1.22 -8.13 13.89
CA GLY A 406 0.07 -8.63 13.14
C GLY A 406 0.01 -10.15 13.06
N ASP A 407 -1.15 -10.68 12.71
CA ASP A 407 -1.40 -12.13 12.61
C ASP A 407 -1.11 -12.65 11.19
N VAL A 408 -0.18 -13.59 11.09
CA VAL A 408 0.23 -14.23 9.82
C VAL A 408 0.56 -15.70 10.02
N THR A 409 -0.01 -16.56 9.17
CA THR A 409 0.35 -17.97 9.04
C THR A 409 1.07 -18.21 7.72
N TYR A 410 2.23 -18.88 7.73
CA TYR A 410 2.99 -19.17 6.51
C TYR A 410 3.20 -20.68 6.28
N TYR A 411 2.90 -21.12 5.06
CA TYR A 411 3.16 -22.45 4.54
C TYR A 411 4.13 -22.42 3.35
N GLU A 412 5.36 -22.83 3.62
CA GLU A 412 6.35 -23.13 2.58
C GLU A 412 6.21 -24.58 2.08
N TYR A 413 6.32 -24.79 0.77
CA TYR A 413 6.14 -26.09 0.11
C TYR A 413 7.42 -26.53 -0.61
N PRO A 414 8.25 -27.38 0.02
CA PRO A 414 9.53 -27.82 -0.53
C PRO A 414 9.40 -28.51 -1.90
N GLY A 415 10.09 -27.95 -2.90
CA GLY A 415 10.13 -28.46 -4.27
C GLY A 415 8.89 -28.20 -5.12
N ASP A 416 7.86 -27.54 -4.59
CA ASP A 416 6.65 -27.21 -5.36
C ASP A 416 6.80 -25.88 -6.15
N ASN A 417 5.99 -25.71 -7.19
CA ASN A 417 6.06 -24.60 -8.13
C ASN A 417 5.10 -23.44 -7.79
N HIS A 418 5.10 -22.38 -8.63
CA HIS A 418 4.24 -21.19 -8.47
C HIS A 418 2.76 -21.50 -8.21
N ASN A 419 2.20 -22.53 -8.87
CA ASN A 419 0.79 -22.90 -8.76
C ASN A 419 0.51 -23.95 -7.66
N LEU A 420 1.53 -24.31 -6.87
CA LEU A 420 1.52 -25.41 -5.88
C LEU A 420 1.02 -26.73 -6.48
N SER A 421 1.47 -27.08 -7.69
CA SER A 421 0.94 -28.22 -8.45
C SER A 421 1.05 -29.58 -7.75
N VAL A 422 1.99 -29.76 -6.81
CA VAL A 422 2.12 -31.01 -6.04
C VAL A 422 1.19 -31.01 -4.81
N ASN A 423 1.02 -29.86 -4.15
CA ASN A 423 0.31 -29.73 -2.88
C ASN A 423 -1.05 -29.01 -2.99
N LEU A 424 -1.56 -28.79 -4.21
CA LEU A 424 -2.76 -27.98 -4.50
C LEU A 424 -3.94 -28.31 -3.58
N GLY A 425 -4.27 -29.59 -3.39
CA GLY A 425 -5.37 -30.00 -2.50
C GLY A 425 -5.13 -29.66 -1.03
N THR A 426 -3.89 -29.77 -0.54
CA THR A 426 -3.50 -29.41 0.83
C THR A 426 -3.50 -27.90 1.04
N ALA A 427 -3.07 -27.12 0.04
CA ALA A 427 -3.12 -25.66 0.07
C ALA A 427 -4.57 -25.15 0.03
N LEU A 428 -5.41 -25.66 -0.89
CA LEU A 428 -6.83 -25.30 -0.95
C LEU A 428 -7.59 -25.67 0.34
N ALA A 429 -7.31 -26.83 0.94
CA ALA A 429 -7.95 -27.24 2.19
C ALA A 429 -7.59 -26.33 3.38
N ARG A 430 -6.34 -25.85 3.44
CA ARG A 430 -5.89 -24.87 4.44
C ARG A 430 -6.60 -23.52 4.24
N SER A 431 -6.60 -22.98 3.03
CA SER A 431 -7.24 -21.70 2.75
C SER A 431 -8.77 -21.71 2.86
N VAL A 432 -9.43 -22.86 2.70
CA VAL A 432 -10.84 -23.00 3.08
C VAL A 432 -10.98 -22.94 4.60
N ALA A 433 -10.19 -23.71 5.37
CA ALA A 433 -10.26 -23.71 6.84
C ALA A 433 -9.92 -22.33 7.46
N PHE A 434 -8.95 -21.60 6.90
CA PHE A 434 -8.59 -20.25 7.30
C PHE A 434 -9.74 -19.25 7.07
N PHE A 435 -10.42 -19.32 5.91
CA PHE A 435 -11.63 -18.52 5.70
C PHE A 435 -12.84 -19.03 6.51
N ASP A 436 -12.91 -20.31 6.89
CA ASP A 436 -13.94 -20.82 7.79
C ASP A 436 -13.80 -20.16 9.17
N GLU A 437 -12.57 -20.12 9.70
CA GLU A 437 -12.24 -19.50 10.99
C GLU A 437 -12.38 -17.97 10.98
N HIS A 438 -11.77 -17.28 10.02
CA HIS A 438 -11.65 -15.81 10.04
C HIS A 438 -12.66 -15.04 9.17
N VAL A 439 -13.56 -15.73 8.46
CA VAL A 439 -14.62 -15.07 7.65
C VAL A 439 -16.00 -15.66 7.91
N LYS A 440 -16.15 -16.99 7.92
CA LYS A 440 -17.46 -17.63 8.10
C LYS A 440 -17.94 -17.54 9.54
N ALA A 441 -17.12 -17.91 10.53
CA ALA A 441 -17.49 -17.91 11.94
C ALA A 441 -17.75 -16.51 12.55
N ILE A 442 -17.65 -15.42 11.78
CA ILE A 442 -17.97 -14.06 12.26
C ILE A 442 -19.48 -13.95 12.53
N GLY A 443 -19.86 -13.99 13.81
CA GLY A 443 -21.24 -13.80 14.27
C GLY A 443 -22.11 -15.05 14.24
N GLU A 444 -21.50 -16.25 14.22
CA GLU A 444 -22.18 -17.54 14.45
C GLU A 444 -22.29 -17.90 15.95
#